data_AF-H0WR51-F1
#
_entry.id   AF-H0WR51-F1
#
_cell.length_a   1.000
_cell.length_b   1.000
_cell.length_c   1.000
_cell.angle_alpha   90.00
_cell.angle_beta   90.00
_cell.angle_gamma   90.00
#
_symmetry.space_group_name_H-M   'P 1'
#
loop_
_entity.id
_entity.type
_entity.pdbx_description
1 polymer ?
#
loop_
_entity_poly.entity_id
_entity_poly.type
_entity_poly.pdbx_seq_one_letter_code
_entity_poly.pdbx_strand_id
1 'polypeptide(L)' 'MSGRPGRVPLKFLPDEARNLPPPKLTDPRLLYIGFMGYCSGLMDNALRRRPLLSAGLHRQLLYVTSFVFIGYYLLKR' A
#
# COMPACT_ATOMS: atom_id res chain seq x y z
N MET A 1 13.99 -1.44 -20.01
CA MET A 1 13.24 -0.20 -20.34
C MET A 1 14.03 1.08 -20.01
N SER A 2 15.36 1.13 -20.16
CA SER A 2 16.13 2.33 -19.80
C SER A 2 15.96 3.48 -20.81
N GLY A 3 15.91 3.16 -22.11
CA GLY A 3 15.76 4.12 -23.22
C GLY A 3 14.38 4.15 -23.87
N ARG A 4 13.28 3.97 -23.10
CA ARG A 4 11.93 4.07 -23.67
C ARG A 4 11.66 5.53 -24.08
N PRO A 5 11.26 5.82 -25.33
CA PRO A 5 10.89 7.16 -25.75
C PRO A 5 9.73 7.66 -24.87
N GLY A 6 9.81 8.89 -24.36
CA GLY A 6 8.83 9.49 -23.44
C GLY A 6 9.13 9.31 -21.94
N ARG A 7 10.24 8.66 -21.55
CA ARG A 7 10.62 8.52 -20.14
C ARG A 7 11.18 9.85 -19.59
N VAL A 8 10.37 10.55 -18.80
CA VAL A 8 10.83 11.69 -17.99
C VAL A 8 11.44 11.17 -16.69
N PRO A 9 12.69 11.52 -16.33
CA PRO A 9 13.30 11.09 -15.07
C PRO A 9 12.48 11.57 -13.87
N LEU A 10 12.43 10.76 -12.81
CA LEU A 10 11.71 11.02 -11.54
C LEU A 10 10.16 11.15 -11.63
N LYS A 11 9.56 11.02 -12.82
CA LYS A 11 8.10 10.97 -12.95
C LYS A 11 7.59 9.58 -12.54
N PHE A 12 6.98 9.48 -11.36
CA PHE A 12 6.50 8.20 -10.82
C PHE A 12 5.37 7.59 -11.67
N LEU A 13 4.42 8.42 -12.12
CA LEU A 13 3.35 8.03 -13.03
C LEU A 13 3.35 8.94 -14.28
N PRO A 14 3.55 8.39 -15.50
CA PRO A 14 3.45 9.18 -16.72
C PRO A 14 2.00 9.60 -16.98
N ASP A 15 1.78 10.68 -17.75
CA ASP A 15 0.41 11.12 -18.06
C ASP A 15 -0.33 10.10 -18.92
N GLU A 16 0.41 9.33 -19.74
CA GLU A 16 -0.10 8.17 -20.49
C GLU A 16 -0.72 7.10 -19.58
N ALA A 17 -0.23 6.93 -18.35
CA ALA A 17 -0.78 5.95 -17.41
C ALA A 17 -2.17 6.33 -16.89
N ARG A 18 -2.64 7.57 -17.15
CA ARG A 18 -4.02 7.96 -16.86
C ARG A 18 -5.02 7.31 -17.81
N ASN A 19 -4.57 6.87 -18.99
CA ASN A 19 -5.41 6.18 -19.97
C ASN A 19 -5.60 4.69 -19.63
N LEU A 20 -4.79 4.13 -18.71
CA LEU A 20 -4.93 2.76 -18.26
C LEU A 20 -6.07 2.65 -17.24
N PRO A 21 -6.84 1.54 -17.24
CA PRO A 21 -7.84 1.32 -16.21
C PRO A 21 -7.16 1.23 -14.83
N PRO A 22 -7.58 2.04 -13.85
CA PRO A 22 -6.98 2.01 -12.52
C PRO A 22 -7.30 0.69 -11.79
N PRO A 23 -6.44 0.26 -10.85
CA PRO A 23 -6.74 -0.88 -10.00
C PRO A 23 -8.01 -0.62 -9.19
N LYS A 24 -8.86 -1.64 -9.04
CA LYS A 24 -10.09 -1.55 -8.24
C LYS A 24 -9.71 -1.51 -6.76
N LEU A 25 -10.54 -0.86 -5.93
CA LEU A 25 -10.36 -0.87 -4.47
C LEU A 25 -10.46 -2.30 -3.88
N THR A 26 -11.18 -3.19 -4.56
CA THR A 26 -11.36 -4.60 -4.18
C THR A 26 -10.36 -5.53 -4.88
N ASP A 27 -9.30 -5.01 -5.48
CA ASP A 27 -8.26 -5.83 -6.10
C ASP A 27 -7.63 -6.76 -5.03
N PRO A 28 -7.57 -8.09 -5.26
CA PRO A 28 -7.00 -9.04 -4.30
C PRO A 28 -5.55 -8.70 -3.92
N ARG A 29 -4.78 -8.08 -4.82
CA ARG A 29 -3.41 -7.64 -4.52
C ARG A 29 -3.40 -6.51 -3.51
N LEU A 30 -4.32 -5.56 -3.64
CA LEU A 30 -4.46 -4.43 -2.70
C LEU A 30 -4.96 -4.91 -1.34
N LEU A 31 -5.90 -5.87 -1.33
CA LEU A 31 -6.37 -6.52 -0.11
C LEU A 31 -5.24 -7.23 0.62
N TYR A 32 -4.38 -7.97 -0.10
CA TYR A 32 -3.21 -8.61 0.47
C TYR A 32 -2.21 -7.59 1.06
N ILE A 33 -2.01 -6.44 0.41
CA ILE A 33 -1.17 -5.36 0.95
C ILE A 33 -1.77 -4.78 2.24
N GLY A 34 -3.08 -4.55 2.27
CA GLY A 34 -3.78 -4.14 3.50
C GLY A 34 -3.65 -5.18 4.62
N PHE A 35 -3.71 -6.47 4.29
CA PHE A 35 -3.49 -7.56 5.23
C PHE A 35 -2.05 -7.56 5.78
N MET A 36 -1.03 -7.30 4.94
CA MET A 36 0.34 -7.09 5.42
C MET A 36 0.44 -5.91 6.40
N GLY A 37 -0.29 -4.82 6.15
CA GLY A 37 -0.43 -3.70 7.07
C GLY A 37 -1.01 -4.12 8.42
N TYR A 38 -2.04 -4.97 8.42
CA TYR A 38 -2.61 -5.53 9.65
C TYR A 38 -1.60 -6.39 10.42
N CYS A 39 -0.89 -7.31 9.74
CA CYS A 39 0.19 -8.10 10.34
C CYS A 39 1.30 -7.23 10.94
N SER A 40 1.64 -6.11 10.30
CA SER A 40 2.63 -5.15 10.82
C SER A 40 2.19 -4.51 12.14
N GLY A 41 0.90 -4.16 12.26
CA GLY A 41 0.32 -3.61 13.49
C GLY A 41 0.25 -4.64 14.63
N LEU A 42 -0.03 -5.91 14.31
CA LEU A 42 0.05 -7.00 15.27
C LEU A 42 1.50 -7.22 15.75
N MET A 43 2.47 -7.17 14.84
CA MET A 43 3.89 -7.29 15.16
C MET A 43 4.38 -6.15 16.07
N ASP A 44 3.97 -4.90 15.83
CA ASP A 44 4.30 -3.76 16.70
C ASP A 44 3.74 -3.96 18.12
N ASN A 45 2.52 -4.48 18.24
CA ASN A 45 1.94 -4.81 19.54
C ASN A 45 2.69 -5.97 20.24
N ALA A 46 3.10 -6.99 19.48
CA ALA A 46 3.87 -8.12 20.00
C ALA A 46 5.24 -7.68 20.54
N LEU A 47 5.96 -6.85 19.79
CA LEU A 47 7.28 -6.33 20.19
C LEU A 47 7.21 -5.49 21.47
N ARG A 48 6.13 -4.73 21.65
CA ARG A 48 5.91 -3.88 22.83
C ARG A 48 5.26 -4.60 24.01
N ARG A 49 5.08 -5.93 23.94
CA ARG A 49 4.40 -6.76 24.96
C ARG A 49 3.02 -6.21 25.35
N ARG A 50 2.31 -5.62 24.37
CA ARG A 50 0.92 -5.13 24.52
C ARG A 50 -0.05 -6.23 24.10
N PRO A 51 -1.30 -6.25 24.59
CA PRO A 51 -2.30 -7.20 24.11
C PRO A 51 -2.53 -7.01 22.61
N LEU A 52 -2.26 -8.06 21.83
CA LEU A 52 -2.18 -8.04 20.35
C LEU A 52 -3.42 -7.44 19.68
N LEU A 53 -4.61 -7.90 20.09
CA LEU A 53 -5.87 -7.56 19.44
C LEU A 53 -6.57 -6.34 20.04
N SER A 54 -6.26 -5.99 21.29
CA SER A 54 -6.98 -4.95 22.04
C SER A 54 -6.23 -3.63 22.11
N ALA A 55 -4.90 -3.63 22.04
CA ALA A 55 -4.13 -2.41 22.12
C ALA A 55 -4.07 -1.68 20.77
N GLY A 56 -4.43 -0.40 20.79
CA GLY A 56 -4.09 0.52 19.69
C GLY A 56 -4.84 0.27 18.38
N LEU A 57 -6.17 0.07 18.43
CA LEU A 57 -7.02 -0.01 17.23
C LEU A 57 -6.78 1.14 16.24
N HIS A 58 -6.58 2.37 16.74
CA HIS A 58 -6.23 3.52 15.92
C HIS A 58 -4.91 3.34 15.16
N ARG A 59 -3.92 2.67 15.76
CA ARG A 59 -2.63 2.35 15.11
C ARG A 59 -2.80 1.24 14.08
N GLN A 60 -3.54 0.20 14.42
CA GLN A 60 -3.82 -0.89 13.46
C GLN A 60 -4.54 -0.35 12.22
N LEU A 61 -5.52 0.54 12.41
CA LEU A 61 -6.20 1.23 11.31
C LEU A 61 -5.25 2.12 10.52
N LEU A 62 -4.32 2.82 11.17
CA LEU A 62 -3.28 3.62 10.50
C LEU A 62 -2.32 2.73 9.67
N TYR A 63 -1.88 1.59 10.20
CA TYR A 63 -1.02 0.65 9.48
C TYR A 63 -1.72 0.07 8.24
N VAL A 64 -2.98 -0.33 8.37
CA VAL A 64 -3.75 -0.85 7.22
C VAL A 64 -3.96 0.24 6.16
N THR A 65 -4.40 1.42 6.56
CA THR A 65 -4.69 2.54 5.64
C THR A 65 -3.44 3.03 4.92
N SER A 66 -2.30 3.15 5.62
CA SER A 66 -1.03 3.54 5.00
C SER A 66 -0.53 2.50 3.99
N PHE A 67 -0.62 1.21 4.32
CA PHE A 67 -0.25 0.13 3.39
C PHE A 67 -1.14 0.10 2.15
N VAL A 68 -2.46 0.23 2.32
CA VAL A 68 -3.40 0.31 1.19
C VAL A 68 -3.11 1.54 0.33
N PHE A 69 -2.86 2.71 0.94
CA PHE A 69 -2.56 3.93 0.22
C PHE A 69 -1.30 3.80 -0.64
N ILE A 70 -0.19 3.36 -0.05
CA ILE A 70 1.09 3.17 -0.77
C ILE A 70 0.94 2.05 -1.80
N GLY A 71 0.32 0.92 -1.42
CA GLY A 71 0.08 -0.23 -2.29
C GLY A 71 -0.73 0.12 -3.54
N TYR A 72 -1.71 1.00 -3.42
CA TYR A 72 -2.52 1.46 -4.54
C TYR A 72 -1.67 2.18 -5.59
N TYR A 73 -0.79 3.10 -5.18
CA TYR A 73 0.10 3.78 -6.12
C TYR A 73 1.19 2.87 -6.69
N LEU A 74 1.65 1.88 -5.93
CA LEU A 74 2.58 0.86 -6.43
C LEU A 74 1.93 -0.05 -7.48
N LEU A 75 0.67 -0.43 -7.30
CA LEU A 75 -0.09 -1.21 -8.28
C LEU A 75 -0.47 -0.41 -9.53
N LYS A 76 -0.57 0.92 -9.41
CA LYS A 76 -0.89 1.82 -10.51
C LYS A 76 0.31 2.09 -11.43
N ARG A 77 1.53 1.85 -10.97
CA ARG A 77 2.78 2.07 -11.70
C ARG A 77 3.11 0.93 -12.64
#